data_AF-A0AA96N7D3-F1
#
_entry.id   AF-A0AA96N7D3-F1
#
_cell.length_a   1.000
_cell.length_b   1.000
_cell.length_c   1.000
_cell.angle_alpha   90.00
_cell.angle_beta   90.00
_cell.angle_gamma   90.00
#
_symmetry.space_group_name_H-M   'P 1'
#
loop_
_entity.id
_entity.type
_entity.pdbx_description
1 polymer ?
#
loop_
_entity_poly.entity_id
_entity_poly.type
_entity_poly.pdbx_seq_one_letter_code
_entity_poly.pdbx_strand_id
1 'polypeptide(L)' 'MAKTLQLQFTTAGGGTSSLTIDTPVEPVDAAAVAQAMNAIIASGVFMASTGLFTASKSASLIDREVTEIL' A
#
# COMPACT_ATOMS: atom_id res chain seq x y z
N MET A 1 7.10 0.34 -18.30
CA MET A 1 7.71 0.92 -17.08
C MET A 1 6.58 1.49 -16.22
N ALA A 2 6.08 0.71 -15.27
CA ALA A 2 5.04 1.18 -14.36
C ALA A 2 5.51 0.89 -12.94
N LYS A 3 6.09 1.92 -12.29
CA LYS A 3 6.36 1.82 -10.86
C LYS A 3 5.02 1.78 -10.13
N THR A 4 4.94 0.92 -9.13
CA THR A 4 3.76 0.70 -8.31
C THR A 4 4.16 0.88 -6.86
N LEU A 5 3.54 1.80 -6.15
CA LEU A 5 3.76 1.93 -4.71
C LEU A 5 2.83 0.97 -3.98
N GLN A 6 3.39 -0.04 -3.32
CA GLN A 6 2.65 -0.99 -2.51
C GLN A 6 2.70 -0.58 -1.04
N LEU A 7 1.53 -0.43 -0.42
CA LEU A 7 1.34 -0.14 0.99
C LEU A 7 0.71 -1.37 1.66
N GLN A 8 1.30 -1.87 2.74
CA GLN A 8 0.79 -3.02 3.49
C GLN A 8 0.23 -2.57 4.84
N PHE A 9 -0.89 -3.16 5.22
CA PHE A 9 -1.60 -2.89 6.46
C PHE A 9 -1.89 -4.19 7.19
N THR A 10 -1.85 -4.16 8.52
CA THR A 10 -2.44 -5.21 9.35
C THR A 10 -3.93 -4.96 9.50
N THR A 11 -4.69 -6.03 9.70
CA THR A 11 -6.14 -5.99 9.81
C THR A 11 -6.61 -6.48 11.17
N ALA A 12 -7.80 -6.07 11.60
CA ALA A 12 -8.35 -6.43 12.90
C ALA A 12 -8.48 -7.95 13.13
N GLY A 13 -8.75 -8.73 12.07
CA GLY A 13 -8.83 -10.19 12.11
C GLY A 13 -7.49 -10.91 12.03
N GLY A 14 -6.36 -10.21 12.23
CA GLY A 14 -5.02 -10.81 12.28
C GLY A 14 -4.38 -11.10 10.92
N GLY A 15 -5.03 -10.70 9.82
CA GLY A 15 -4.47 -10.78 8.47
C GLY A 15 -3.69 -9.53 8.06
N THR A 16 -3.12 -9.57 6.85
CA THR A 16 -2.54 -8.40 6.19
C THR A 16 -3.20 -8.15 4.85
N SER A 17 -3.41 -6.88 4.53
CA SER A 17 -3.93 -6.43 3.25
C SER A 17 -2.95 -5.45 2.62
N SER A 18 -2.98 -5.35 1.30
CA SER A 18 -2.12 -4.44 0.54
C SER A 18 -2.93 -3.53 -0.36
N LEU A 19 -2.58 -2.26 -0.38
CA LEU A 19 -3.07 -1.25 -1.30
C LEU A 19 -1.95 -0.90 -2.28
N THR A 20 -2.24 -0.90 -3.57
CA THR A 20 -1.29 -0.54 -4.62
C THR A 20 -1.71 0.77 -5.27
N ILE A 21 -0.75 1.64 -5.50
CA ILE A 21 -0.92 2.90 -6.24
C ILE A 21 -0.08 2.79 -7.51
N ASP A 22 -0.76 2.73 -8.63
CA ASP A 22 -0.12 2.76 -9.95
C ASP A 22 0.36 4.19 -10.24
N THR A 23 1.53 4.31 -10.87
CA THR A 23 2.14 5.61 -11.23
C THR A 23 2.23 6.58 -10.03
N PRO A 24 2.94 6.22 -8.95
CA PRO A 24 3.08 7.08 -7.79
C PRO A 24 3.85 8.36 -8.14
N VAL A 25 3.58 9.44 -7.40
CA VAL A 25 4.32 10.70 -7.54
C VAL A 25 5.80 10.47 -7.19
N GLU A 26 6.69 11.04 -8.02
CA GLU A 26 8.14 10.97 -7.83
C GLU A 26 8.74 12.36 -7.55
N PRO A 27 9.65 12.49 -6.56
CA PRO A 27 10.19 11.43 -5.71
C PRO A 27 9.19 10.96 -4.63
N VAL A 28 9.20 9.65 -4.33
CA VAL A 28 8.38 9.09 -3.25
C VAL A 28 8.93 9.55 -1.90
N ASP A 29 8.16 10.36 -1.18
CA ASP A 29 8.50 10.81 0.17
C ASP A 29 7.95 9.84 1.22
N ALA A 30 8.85 9.22 1.99
CA ALA A 30 8.50 8.29 3.05
C ALA A 30 7.62 8.93 4.14
N ALA A 31 7.81 10.21 4.47
CA ALA A 31 6.99 10.91 5.46
C ALA A 31 5.57 11.12 4.95
N ALA A 32 5.42 11.55 3.70
CA ALA A 32 4.12 11.68 3.04
C ALA A 32 3.39 10.33 2.93
N VAL A 33 4.11 9.26 2.61
CA VAL A 33 3.56 7.90 2.55
C VAL A 33 3.08 7.45 3.93
N ALA A 34 3.88 7.65 4.99
CA ALA A 34 3.48 7.31 6.35
C ALA A 34 2.23 8.10 6.79
N GLN A 35 2.17 9.39 6.46
CA GLN A 35 1.00 10.23 6.73
C GLN A 35 -0.25 9.72 6.00
N ALA A 36 -0.12 9.37 4.72
CA ALA A 36 -1.20 8.79 3.92
C ALA A 36 -1.69 7.46 4.51
N MET A 37 -0.77 6.56 4.89
CA MET A 37 -1.11 5.29 5.54
C MET A 37 -1.88 5.51 6.85
N ASN A 38 -1.47 6.49 7.66
CA ASN A 38 -2.18 6.84 8.89
C ASN A 38 -3.56 7.43 8.62
N ALA A 39 -3.70 8.29 7.60
CA ALA A 39 -4.99 8.83 7.20
C ALA A 39 -5.95 7.75 6.70
N ILE A 40 -5.44 6.76 5.95
CA ILE A 40 -6.20 5.59 5.50
C ILE A 40 -6.74 4.81 6.71
N ILE A 41 -5.90 4.53 7.70
CA ILE A 41 -6.33 3.82 8.93
C ILE A 41 -7.35 4.67 9.70
N ALA A 42 -7.07 5.96 9.91
CA ALA A 42 -7.94 6.88 10.65
C ALA A 42 -9.31 7.09 9.99
N SER A 43 -9.38 6.99 8.65
CA SER A 43 -10.64 7.08 7.93
C SER A 43 -11.61 5.94 8.28
N GLY A 44 -11.10 4.76 8.67
CA GLY A 44 -11.90 3.60 9.02
C GLY A 44 -12.78 3.06 7.89
N VAL A 45 -12.60 3.52 6.64
CA VAL A 45 -13.41 3.09 5.48
C VAL A 45 -12.82 1.89 4.75
N PHE A 46 -11.53 1.63 4.94
CA PHE A 46 -10.83 0.53 4.27
C PHE A 46 -10.89 -0.74 5.11
N MET A 47 -11.49 -1.78 4.53
CA MET A 47 -11.67 -3.08 5.15
C MET A 47 -11.21 -4.18 4.20
N ALA A 48 -10.44 -5.14 4.71
CA ALA A 48 -10.14 -6.37 4.00
C ALA A 48 -11.17 -7.45 4.34
N SER A 49 -11.06 -8.62 3.69
CA SER A 49 -11.78 -9.82 4.10
C SER A 49 -11.56 -10.18 5.57
N THR A 50 -10.41 -9.83 6.12
CA THR A 50 -10.01 -10.03 7.52
C THR A 50 -10.30 -8.82 8.42
N GLY A 51 -11.13 -7.85 7.99
CA GLY A 51 -11.55 -6.70 8.81
C GLY A 51 -10.79 -5.40 8.53
N LEU A 52 -11.04 -4.39 9.37
CA LEU A 52 -10.55 -3.01 9.18
C LEU A 52 -9.03 -2.94 9.27
N PHE A 53 -8.44 -1.98 8.56
CA PHE A 53 -7.00 -1.69 8.70
C PHE A 53 -6.71 -1.13 10.10
N THR A 54 -5.75 -1.73 10.80
CA THR A 54 -5.43 -1.40 12.20
C THR A 54 -4.05 -0.76 12.37
N ALA A 55 -3.08 -1.14 11.53
CA ALA A 55 -1.74 -0.55 11.58
C ALA A 55 -1.06 -0.59 10.21
N SER A 56 -0.16 0.37 9.96
CA SER A 56 0.72 0.39 8.80
C SER A 56 1.85 -0.62 8.99
N LYS A 57 1.98 -1.59 8.10
CA LYS A 57 3.00 -2.64 8.17
C LYS A 57 4.28 -2.24 7.43
N SER A 58 4.17 -1.88 6.16
CA SER A 58 5.31 -1.49 5.32
C SER A 58 4.86 -0.74 4.08
N ALA A 59 5.77 -0.01 3.45
CA ALA A 59 5.60 0.57 2.12
C ALA A 59 6.78 0.17 1.24
N SER A 60 6.54 -0.17 -0.01
CA SER A 60 7.57 -0.62 -0.96
C SER A 60 7.26 -0.12 -2.36
N LEU A 61 8.23 0.54 -2.98
CA LEU A 61 8.15 0.93 -4.37
C LEU A 61 8.59 -0.25 -5.24
N ILE A 62 7.66 -0.78 -6.04
CA ILE A 62 7.89 -1.91 -6.91
C ILE A 62 8.06 -1.40 -8.33
N ASP A 63 9.19 -1.73 -8.95
CA ASP A 63 9.36 -1.60 -10.39
C ASP A 63 9.18 -2.97 -11.04
N ARG A 64 8.15 -3.11 -11.87
CA ARG A 64 7.89 -4.34 -12.62
C ARG A 64 8.28 -4.13 -14.07
N GLU A 65 9.27 -4.89 -14.50
CA GLU A 65 9.57 -5.10 -15.91
C GLU A 65 8.87 -6.40 -16.34
N VAL A 66 7.99 -6.31 -17.33
CA VAL A 66 7.32 -7.46 -17.91
C VAL A 66 7.94 -7.69 -19.29
N THR A 67 8.66 -8.79 -19.43
CA THR A 67 9.20 -9.25 -20.71
C THR A 67 8.38 -10.45 -21.16
N GLU A 68 7.58 -10.26 -22.19
CA GLU A 68 6.87 -11.35 -22.84
C GLU A 68 7.87 -12.18 -23.64
N ILE A 69 7.84 -13.50 -23.43
CA ILE A 69 8.85 -14.44 -23.92
C ILE A 69 8.35 -15.35 -25.04
N LEU A 70 7.04 -15.29 -25.36
CA LEU A 70 6.37 -16.11 -26.37
C LEU A 70 5.22 -15.33 -27.02
#